data_AF-A0A0K1UCA3-F1
#
_entry.id   AF-A0A0K1UCA3-F1
#
_cell.length_a   1.000
_cell.length_b   1.000
_cell.length_c   1.000
_cell.angle_alpha   90.00
_cell.angle_beta   90.00
_cell.angle_gamma   90.00
#
_symmetry.space_group_name_H-M   'P 1'
#
loop_
_entity.id
_entity.type
_entity.pdbx_description
1 polymer ?
#
loop_
_entity_poly.entity_id
_entity_poly.type
_entity_poly.pdbx_seq_one_letter_code
_entity_poly.pdbx_strand_id
1 'polypeptide(L)'
;MASLTALAVITTPSVVVAENDNSGFSGNRLWTNQLQDYALKSLHNEDAMSMAAIPLNGPGINQYINADALMSPGSIMKLVTTFAALEVLGPNHHWDTDFLTDGVMVGDTLKGNLYVRFGGDPKLTIERLWTTLGELRSMGITRIEGDLILDGSYFQVDGGFPAFEDNGDNPHAPFLVEPSAYLTNLNLMHFQVRADERGTQAWSTPSLGEVVIDNRVVATAEGPCPSRRNFEWEPIIHEDHRVTVRVTGELPQGCRTTTYLSLLSHEQYSASLIRSLLADLGVVVSGGDLNGVTPEDARLVMKTTSPDLVTMVRDINKWSSNVMARQLLLTIGAENRQEDESDDRVAGIRVIYDWLENKGINTAGMVIDNGAGLTRHGRITARQGAQILEHAWNSAYSADLMASMPIIAMDGTMARRLRNTGMDGEGRIKTGYLENVRSIAGFTRDSNNTTWAVVGMVNNDPAWNGQAVLDRILYSLHFRPPTGTAISHAASGTSETSIQ
;
A
#
# COMPACT_ATOMS: atom_id res chain seq x y z
N MET A 1 72.81 7.08 -1.79
CA MET A 1 72.61 6.03 -2.81
C MET A 1 71.75 4.97 -2.14
N ALA A 2 70.53 4.61 -2.52
CA ALA A 2 69.80 4.80 -3.76
C ALA A 2 68.30 5.06 -3.43
N SER A 3 67.64 5.83 -4.29
CA SER A 3 66.20 6.08 -4.25
C SER A 3 65.41 4.81 -4.57
N LEU A 4 64.37 4.53 -3.80
CA LEU A 4 63.21 3.78 -4.28
C LEU A 4 61.94 4.59 -3.98
N THR A 5 61.45 5.23 -5.03
CA THR A 5 60.09 5.77 -5.17
C THR A 5 59.09 4.63 -5.25
N ALA A 6 58.23 4.49 -4.24
CA ALA A 6 57.01 3.68 -4.33
C ALA A 6 55.87 4.60 -4.78
N LEU A 7 55.48 4.48 -6.05
CA LEU A 7 54.25 5.09 -6.58
C LEU A 7 53.06 4.29 -6.06
N ALA A 8 52.18 4.95 -5.31
CA ALA A 8 50.86 4.41 -5.00
C ALA A 8 50.00 4.44 -6.27
N VAL A 9 49.59 3.27 -6.75
CA VAL A 9 48.62 3.15 -7.83
C VAL A 9 47.24 3.46 -7.25
N ILE A 10 46.72 4.64 -7.59
CA ILE A 10 45.32 5.00 -7.39
C ILE A 10 44.52 4.20 -8.41
N THR A 11 43.81 3.16 -7.96
CA THR A 11 42.80 2.48 -8.78
C THR A 11 41.56 3.36 -8.82
N THR A 12 41.39 4.12 -9.89
CA THR A 12 40.11 4.73 -10.26
C THR A 12 39.10 3.61 -10.52
N PRO A 13 37.86 3.67 -9.99
CA PRO A 13 36.83 2.74 -10.41
C PRO A 13 36.51 3.03 -11.88
N SER A 14 36.70 2.02 -12.72
CA SER A 14 36.33 2.06 -14.13
C SER A 14 34.85 2.39 -14.24
N VAL A 15 34.56 3.57 -14.81
CA VAL A 15 33.24 3.91 -15.33
C VAL A 15 32.91 2.87 -16.38
N VAL A 16 31.99 1.95 -16.06
CA VAL A 16 31.35 1.11 -17.06
C VAL A 16 30.45 2.05 -17.86
N VAL A 17 30.99 2.55 -18.96
CA VAL A 17 30.22 3.16 -20.03
C VAL A 17 29.20 2.11 -20.45
N ALA A 18 27.92 2.49 -20.42
CA ALA A 18 26.84 1.66 -20.92
C ALA A 18 27.16 1.27 -22.37
N GLU A 19 27.51 -0.01 -22.57
CA GLU A 19 27.52 -0.58 -23.91
C GLU A 19 26.09 -0.50 -24.46
N ASN A 20 25.98 0.05 -25.66
CA ASN A 20 24.76 0.05 -26.46
C ASN A 20 24.22 -1.39 -26.56
N ASP A 21 23.20 -1.70 -25.77
CA ASP A 21 22.48 -2.98 -25.81
C ASP A 21 21.54 -3.03 -27.02
N ASN A 22 22.14 -3.00 -28.20
CA ASN A 22 21.48 -3.15 -29.50
C ASN A 22 21.42 -4.62 -29.93
N SER A 23 21.79 -5.56 -29.05
CA SER A 23 21.92 -7.01 -29.35
C SER A 23 20.66 -7.85 -29.11
N GLY A 24 19.55 -7.29 -28.63
CA GLY A 24 18.37 -8.09 -28.26
C GLY A 24 17.20 -8.11 -29.25
N PHE A 25 17.14 -7.18 -30.20
CA PHE A 25 15.87 -6.86 -30.89
C PHE A 25 16.06 -6.76 -32.40
N SER A 26 15.71 -7.83 -33.10
CA SER A 26 15.57 -7.84 -34.57
C SER A 26 14.23 -7.24 -34.97
N GLY A 27 14.23 -6.28 -35.91
CA GLY A 27 13.02 -5.63 -36.45
C GLY A 27 12.02 -6.56 -37.16
N ASN A 28 12.37 -7.84 -37.35
CA ASN A 28 11.52 -8.84 -37.99
C ASN A 28 10.80 -9.80 -37.01
N ARG A 29 10.96 -9.63 -35.70
CA ARG A 29 10.29 -10.49 -34.69
C ARG A 29 9.11 -9.77 -34.05
N LEU A 30 8.02 -10.51 -33.85
CA LEU A 30 6.87 -10.04 -33.07
C LEU A 30 7.33 -9.56 -31.69
N TRP A 31 6.79 -8.42 -31.25
CA TRP A 31 7.16 -7.77 -29.99
C TRP A 31 6.98 -8.69 -28.77
N THR A 32 5.90 -9.48 -28.75
CA THR A 32 5.65 -10.50 -27.72
C THR A 32 6.72 -11.56 -27.66
N ASN A 33 7.20 -12.08 -28.80
CA ASN A 33 8.23 -13.11 -28.83
C ASN A 33 9.55 -12.62 -28.23
N GLN A 34 9.90 -11.34 -28.45
CA GLN A 34 11.11 -10.76 -27.85
C GLN A 34 11.00 -10.66 -26.32
N LEU A 35 9.82 -10.33 -25.80
CA LEU A 35 9.58 -10.31 -24.36
C LEU A 35 9.54 -11.71 -23.76
N GLN A 36 8.93 -12.69 -24.46
CA GLN A 36 8.95 -14.10 -24.03
C GLN A 36 10.38 -14.64 -24.00
N ASP A 37 11.19 -14.39 -25.03
CA ASP A 37 12.61 -14.77 -25.07
C ASP A 37 13.38 -14.16 -23.88
N TYR A 38 13.14 -12.88 -23.57
CA TYR A 38 13.78 -12.21 -22.43
C TYR A 38 13.31 -12.78 -21.09
N ALA A 39 12.01 -13.00 -20.94
CA ALA A 39 11.42 -13.58 -19.74
C ALA A 39 11.94 -15.00 -19.50
N LEU A 40 11.95 -15.86 -20.52
CA LEU A 40 12.49 -17.21 -20.44
C LEU A 40 13.96 -17.22 -20.01
N LYS A 41 14.79 -16.36 -20.61
CA LYS A 41 16.21 -16.24 -20.21
C LYS A 41 16.39 -15.77 -18.77
N SER A 42 15.51 -14.88 -18.30
CA SER A 42 15.62 -14.26 -16.97
C SER A 42 15.02 -15.11 -15.85
N LEU A 43 13.95 -15.86 -16.15
CA LEU A 43 13.14 -16.61 -15.19
C LEU A 43 13.38 -18.12 -15.24
N HIS A 44 13.96 -18.62 -16.34
CA HIS A 44 14.14 -20.05 -16.61
C HIS A 44 12.84 -20.86 -16.57
N ASN A 45 11.71 -20.21 -16.86
CA ASN A 45 10.37 -20.80 -16.84
C ASN A 45 9.45 -20.04 -17.83
N GLU A 46 8.89 -20.74 -18.81
CA GLU A 46 8.02 -20.17 -19.85
C GLU A 46 6.63 -19.77 -19.32
N ASP A 47 6.15 -20.45 -18.27
CA ASP A 47 4.82 -20.26 -17.68
C ASP A 47 4.82 -19.26 -16.52
N ALA A 48 6.01 -18.83 -16.07
CA ALA A 48 6.15 -17.93 -14.92
C ALA A 48 5.61 -16.51 -15.16
N MET A 49 5.30 -16.13 -16.41
CA MET A 49 4.88 -14.78 -16.77
C MET A 49 3.50 -14.77 -17.44
N SER A 50 2.66 -13.81 -17.03
CA SER A 50 1.42 -13.41 -17.69
C SER A 50 1.43 -11.91 -17.93
N MET A 51 0.94 -11.46 -19.09
CA MET A 51 0.91 -10.05 -19.48
C MET A 51 -0.25 -9.75 -20.43
N ALA A 52 -0.82 -8.56 -20.26
CA ALA A 52 -1.74 -7.92 -21.19
C ALA A 52 -1.36 -6.44 -21.35
N ALA A 53 -1.29 -5.95 -22.58
CA ALA A 53 -1.07 -4.53 -22.89
C ALA A 53 -2.04 -4.07 -23.98
N ILE A 54 -2.81 -3.03 -23.71
CA ILE A 54 -3.91 -2.57 -24.56
C ILE A 54 -3.76 -1.06 -24.82
N PRO A 55 -3.67 -0.61 -26.08
CA PRO A 55 -3.64 0.81 -26.42
C PRO A 55 -5.02 1.43 -26.22
N LEU A 56 -5.09 2.62 -25.62
CA LEU A 56 -6.36 3.23 -25.18
C LEU A 56 -6.81 4.41 -26.04
N ASN A 57 -5.88 5.20 -26.57
CA ASN A 57 -6.20 6.49 -27.22
C ASN A 57 -5.34 6.80 -28.46
N GLY A 58 -4.63 5.81 -28.99
CA GLY A 58 -3.68 6.01 -30.09
C GLY A 58 -3.36 4.70 -30.83
N PRO A 59 -2.46 4.75 -31.83
CA PRO A 59 -2.09 3.57 -32.59
C PRO A 59 -1.48 2.49 -31.70
N GLY A 60 -1.83 1.24 -31.96
CA GLY A 60 -1.29 0.08 -31.25
C GLY A 60 -2.09 -1.18 -31.54
N ILE A 61 -1.51 -2.34 -31.22
CA ILE A 61 -2.19 -3.63 -31.28
C ILE A 61 -2.12 -4.26 -29.89
N ASN A 62 -3.25 -4.76 -29.39
CA ASN A 62 -3.31 -5.49 -28.11
C ASN A 62 -2.27 -6.61 -28.08
N GLN A 63 -1.51 -6.69 -27.00
CA GLN A 63 -0.53 -7.75 -26.79
C GLN A 63 -0.89 -8.58 -25.57
N TYR A 64 -0.69 -9.89 -25.70
CA TYR A 64 -1.00 -10.86 -24.65
C TYR A 64 0.12 -11.90 -24.58
N ILE A 65 0.52 -12.27 -23.37
CA ILE A 65 1.36 -13.43 -23.06
C ILE A 65 0.67 -14.16 -21.91
N ASN A 66 0.24 -15.41 -22.10
CA ASN A 66 -0.45 -16.21 -21.08
C ASN A 66 -1.56 -15.43 -20.35
N ALA A 67 -2.28 -14.55 -21.07
CA ALA A 67 -3.10 -13.52 -20.44
C ALA A 67 -4.33 -14.06 -19.70
N ASP A 68 -4.71 -15.31 -19.99
CA ASP A 68 -5.83 -16.04 -19.37
C ASP A 68 -5.38 -16.97 -18.23
N ALA A 69 -4.08 -17.03 -17.94
CA ALA A 69 -3.56 -17.80 -16.81
C ALA A 69 -3.87 -17.08 -15.49
N LEU A 70 -4.41 -17.83 -14.52
CA LEU A 70 -4.63 -17.33 -13.17
C LEU A 70 -3.30 -17.21 -12.43
N MET A 71 -2.95 -15.98 -12.07
CA MET A 71 -1.73 -15.65 -11.35
C MET A 71 -2.06 -15.07 -10.00
N SER A 72 -1.16 -15.23 -9.02
CA SER A 72 -1.15 -14.44 -7.82
C SER A 72 -0.76 -12.99 -8.17
N PRO A 73 -1.65 -12.01 -7.94
CA PRO A 73 -1.39 -10.63 -8.31
C PRO A 73 -0.48 -9.90 -7.32
N GLY A 74 -0.39 -10.35 -6.07
CA GLY A 74 0.08 -9.48 -4.99
C GLY A 74 -0.71 -8.16 -4.93
N SER A 75 -0.04 -7.07 -4.59
CA SER A 75 -0.69 -5.77 -4.35
C SER A 75 -1.32 -5.06 -5.56
N ILE A 76 -1.30 -5.62 -6.78
CA ILE A 76 -2.14 -5.06 -7.86
C ILE A 76 -3.63 -5.38 -7.65
N MET A 77 -3.97 -6.34 -6.77
CA MET A 77 -5.35 -6.57 -6.31
C MET A 77 -6.02 -5.30 -5.77
N LYS A 78 -5.22 -4.41 -5.15
CA LYS A 78 -5.71 -3.13 -4.64
C LYS A 78 -6.36 -2.27 -5.71
N LEU A 79 -5.95 -2.38 -6.97
CA LEU A 79 -6.61 -1.63 -8.05
C LEU A 79 -8.06 -2.07 -8.24
N VAL A 80 -8.36 -3.35 -8.06
CA VAL A 80 -9.73 -3.88 -8.08
C VAL A 80 -10.53 -3.23 -6.96
N THR A 81 -10.04 -3.32 -5.72
CA THR A 81 -10.72 -2.76 -4.54
C THR A 81 -10.86 -1.25 -4.61
N THR A 82 -9.80 -0.51 -4.96
CA THR A 82 -9.84 0.96 -5.00
C THR A 82 -10.71 1.50 -6.12
N PHE A 83 -10.74 0.83 -7.28
CA PHE A 83 -11.60 1.27 -8.37
C PHE A 83 -13.08 0.94 -8.10
N ALA A 84 -13.35 -0.27 -7.59
CA ALA A 84 -14.69 -0.63 -7.13
C ALA A 84 -15.21 0.36 -6.08
N ALA A 85 -14.38 0.73 -5.09
CA ALA A 85 -14.77 1.72 -4.08
C ALA A 85 -15.15 3.08 -4.69
N LEU A 86 -14.35 3.59 -5.63
CA LEU A 86 -14.64 4.89 -6.28
C LEU A 86 -16.00 4.87 -6.99
N GLU A 87 -16.38 3.76 -7.61
CA GLU A 87 -17.66 3.65 -8.31
C GLU A 87 -18.84 3.27 -7.41
N VAL A 88 -18.63 2.47 -6.37
CA VAL A 88 -19.69 2.00 -5.46
C VAL A 88 -19.99 3.01 -4.35
N LEU A 89 -18.96 3.52 -3.67
CA LEU A 89 -19.12 4.47 -2.55
C LEU A 89 -19.18 5.92 -3.04
N GLY A 90 -18.57 6.21 -4.19
CA GLY A 90 -18.42 7.54 -4.74
C GLY A 90 -17.18 8.29 -4.22
N PRO A 91 -16.60 9.20 -5.02
CA PRO A 91 -15.31 9.83 -4.72
C PRO A 91 -15.32 10.73 -3.47
N ASN A 92 -16.50 11.24 -3.09
CA ASN A 92 -16.70 12.12 -1.94
C ASN A 92 -17.12 11.36 -0.69
N HIS A 93 -17.00 10.02 -0.65
CA HIS A 93 -17.26 9.28 0.57
C HIS A 93 -16.28 9.69 1.66
N HIS A 94 -16.79 9.80 2.89
CA HIS A 94 -16.03 10.16 4.09
C HIS A 94 -16.41 9.21 5.23
N TRP A 95 -15.45 8.98 6.11
CA TRP A 95 -15.66 8.24 7.35
C TRP A 95 -15.72 9.22 8.51
N ASP A 96 -16.71 9.03 9.38
CA ASP A 96 -16.88 9.81 10.59
C ASP A 96 -16.44 9.02 11.82
N THR A 97 -15.90 9.71 12.81
CA THR A 97 -15.74 9.19 14.17
C THR A 97 -16.36 10.18 15.13
N ASP A 98 -17.37 9.71 15.85
CA ASP A 98 -18.20 10.51 16.74
C ASP A 98 -17.72 10.37 18.18
N PHE A 99 -17.73 11.48 18.90
CA PHE A 99 -17.50 11.52 20.33
C PHE A 99 -18.80 11.94 21.02
N LEU A 100 -19.39 11.06 21.82
CA LEU A 100 -20.70 11.24 22.43
C LEU A 100 -20.64 11.12 23.95
N THR A 101 -21.71 11.53 24.62
CA THR A 101 -21.85 11.36 26.07
C THR A 101 -23.30 11.13 26.49
N ASP A 102 -23.49 10.30 27.51
CA ASP A 102 -24.72 10.14 28.29
C ASP A 102 -24.78 11.11 29.48
N GLY A 103 -23.72 11.90 29.67
CA GLY A 103 -23.49 12.71 30.84
C GLY A 103 -23.99 14.15 30.76
N VAL A 104 -23.91 14.81 31.91
CA VAL A 104 -24.25 16.22 32.08
C VAL A 104 -23.04 17.04 32.52
N MET A 105 -22.97 18.29 32.08
CA MET A 105 -21.92 19.22 32.51
C MET A 105 -22.23 19.77 33.90
N VAL A 106 -21.26 19.67 34.81
CA VAL A 106 -21.26 20.30 36.14
C VAL A 106 -19.99 21.13 36.27
N GLY A 107 -20.09 22.43 36.04
CA GLY A 107 -18.92 23.30 35.94
C GLY A 107 -18.07 22.93 34.73
N ASP A 108 -16.80 22.58 34.97
CA ASP A 108 -15.83 22.16 33.96
C ASP A 108 -15.71 20.62 33.81
N THR A 109 -16.59 19.89 34.52
CA THR A 109 -16.56 18.44 34.61
C THR A 109 -17.76 17.84 33.90
N LEU A 110 -17.50 16.92 32.96
CA LEU A 110 -18.52 16.07 32.36
C LEU A 110 -18.78 14.87 33.29
N LYS A 111 -19.98 14.78 33.86
CA LYS A 111 -20.38 13.65 34.72
C LYS A 111 -21.16 12.63 33.91
N GLY A 112 -20.47 11.56 33.52
CA GLY A 112 -20.94 10.55 32.59
C GLY A 112 -19.78 10.05 31.72
N ASN A 113 -20.09 9.14 30.81
CA ASN A 113 -19.11 8.48 29.97
C ASN A 113 -18.79 9.32 28.72
N LEU A 114 -17.59 9.12 28.18
CA LEU A 114 -17.22 9.57 26.83
C LEU A 114 -17.23 8.35 25.91
N TYR A 115 -18.16 8.33 24.96
CA TYR A 115 -18.23 7.32 23.92
C TYR A 115 -17.43 7.78 22.71
N VAL A 116 -16.69 6.86 22.09
CA VAL A 116 -16.01 7.05 20.81
C VAL A 116 -16.59 6.02 19.85
N ARG A 117 -17.50 6.46 18.99
CA ARG A 117 -18.12 5.63 17.96
C ARG A 117 -17.31 5.73 16.68
N PHE A 118 -16.61 4.65 16.37
CA PHE A 118 -15.74 4.56 15.20
C PHE A 118 -16.53 4.15 13.96
N GLY A 119 -16.47 4.96 12.90
CA GLY A 119 -17.08 4.65 11.61
C GLY A 119 -16.16 3.96 10.62
N GLY A 120 -15.06 3.33 11.06
CA GLY A 120 -14.19 2.54 10.18
C GLY A 120 -13.18 3.32 9.33
N ASP A 121 -12.83 4.54 9.75
CA ASP A 121 -11.90 5.42 9.06
C ASP A 121 -10.52 4.75 8.81
N PRO A 122 -10.08 4.57 7.54
CA PRO A 122 -8.82 3.91 7.22
C PRO A 122 -7.59 4.76 7.60
N LYS A 123 -7.79 6.04 7.96
CA LYS A 123 -6.72 7.02 8.21
C LYS A 123 -7.11 8.02 9.31
N LEU A 124 -7.63 7.51 10.43
CA LEU A 124 -7.81 8.32 11.64
C LEU A 124 -6.44 8.58 12.30
N THR A 125 -5.77 9.67 11.93
CA THR A 125 -4.41 9.96 12.39
C THR A 125 -4.37 10.57 13.78
N ILE A 126 -3.20 10.50 14.42
CA ILE A 126 -2.94 11.14 15.71
C ILE A 126 -3.17 12.66 15.67
N GLU A 127 -2.84 13.34 14.56
CA GLU A 127 -3.01 14.79 14.42
C GLU A 127 -4.50 15.18 14.34
N ARG A 128 -5.31 14.36 13.65
CA ARG A 128 -6.77 14.56 13.59
C ARG A 128 -7.40 14.34 14.96
N LEU A 129 -7.01 13.26 15.65
CA LEU A 129 -7.45 13.02 17.02
C LEU A 129 -7.02 14.16 17.96
N TRP A 130 -5.77 14.60 17.91
CA TRP A 130 -5.27 15.69 18.75
C TRP A 130 -6.07 16.98 18.52
N THR A 131 -6.35 17.33 17.27
CA THR A 131 -7.13 18.52 16.92
C THR A 131 -8.56 18.41 17.46
N THR A 132 -9.25 17.29 17.20
CA THR A 132 -10.64 17.07 17.63
C THR A 132 -10.75 16.99 19.16
N LEU A 133 -9.89 16.21 19.83
CA LEU A 133 -9.88 16.12 21.30
C LEU A 133 -9.56 17.47 21.96
N GLY A 134 -8.79 18.34 21.29
CA GLY A 134 -8.53 19.72 21.71
C GLY A 134 -9.80 20.59 21.77
N GLU A 135 -10.86 20.21 21.07
CA GLU A 135 -12.16 20.89 21.16
C GLU A 135 -12.79 20.74 22.54
N LEU A 136 -12.66 19.58 23.20
CA LEU A 136 -13.16 19.40 24.58
C LEU A 136 -12.57 20.43 25.53
N ARG A 137 -11.24 20.63 25.44
CA ARG A 137 -10.54 21.62 26.24
C ARG A 137 -11.02 23.04 25.90
N SER A 138 -11.24 23.31 24.62
CA SER A 138 -11.74 24.62 24.13
C SER A 138 -13.18 24.89 24.57
N MET A 139 -14.00 23.85 24.77
CA MET A 139 -15.33 23.92 25.38
C MET A 139 -15.28 24.14 26.90
N GLY A 140 -14.09 24.13 27.51
CA GLY A 140 -13.89 24.28 28.95
C GLY A 140 -13.98 22.99 29.75
N ILE A 141 -14.02 21.82 29.10
CA ILE A 141 -14.02 20.53 29.78
C ILE A 141 -12.59 20.22 30.22
N THR A 142 -12.39 19.99 31.52
CA THR A 142 -11.10 19.62 32.12
C THR A 142 -11.11 18.22 32.71
N ARG A 143 -12.30 17.66 32.94
CA ARG A 143 -12.49 16.36 33.58
C ARG A 143 -13.71 15.63 33.02
N ILE A 144 -13.56 14.32 32.89
CA ILE A 144 -14.64 13.38 32.60
C ILE A 144 -14.71 12.40 33.79
N GLU A 145 -15.81 12.47 34.53
CA GLU A 145 -16.15 11.57 35.65
C GLU A 145 -16.99 10.40 35.12
N GLY A 146 -16.36 9.53 34.36
CA GLY A 146 -16.92 8.32 33.78
C GLY A 146 -15.87 7.57 32.98
N ASP A 147 -16.29 6.51 32.30
CA ASP A 147 -15.44 5.65 31.49
C ASP A 147 -15.22 6.23 30.09
N LEU A 148 -14.12 5.83 29.44
CA LEU A 148 -13.93 5.97 28.00
C LEU A 148 -14.46 4.68 27.35
N ILE A 149 -15.53 4.80 26.56
CA ILE A 149 -16.21 3.67 25.95
C ILE A 149 -15.96 3.69 24.44
N LEU A 150 -15.36 2.63 23.92
CA LEU A 150 -15.04 2.48 22.51
C LEU A 150 -16.12 1.64 21.83
N ASP A 151 -16.77 2.22 20.83
CA ASP A 151 -17.83 1.59 20.05
C ASP A 151 -17.34 1.33 18.62
N GLY A 152 -16.92 0.09 18.36
CA GLY A 152 -16.49 -0.38 17.04
C GLY A 152 -17.53 -1.23 16.33
N SER A 153 -18.82 -1.08 16.67
CA SER A 153 -19.91 -1.88 16.10
C SER A 153 -20.17 -1.64 14.61
N TYR A 154 -19.50 -0.67 13.99
CA TYR A 154 -19.63 -0.36 12.57
C TYR A 154 -19.32 -1.56 11.66
N PHE A 155 -18.22 -2.27 11.92
CA PHE A 155 -17.87 -3.49 11.19
C PHE A 155 -18.37 -4.75 11.88
N GLN A 156 -18.98 -5.63 11.10
CA GLN A 156 -19.27 -7.00 11.47
C GLN A 156 -18.28 -7.92 10.78
N VAL A 157 -17.53 -8.69 11.58
CA VAL A 157 -16.53 -9.64 11.08
C VAL A 157 -16.72 -10.95 11.84
N ASP A 158 -17.46 -11.88 11.25
CA ASP A 158 -17.66 -13.21 11.84
C ASP A 158 -16.36 -14.03 11.85
N GLY A 159 -16.07 -14.67 12.97
CA GLY A 159 -14.89 -15.53 13.16
C GLY A 159 -13.52 -14.84 13.05
N GLY A 160 -13.46 -13.51 12.97
CA GLY A 160 -12.22 -12.75 12.78
C GLY A 160 -11.61 -12.89 11.38
N PHE A 161 -10.31 -12.58 11.26
CA PHE A 161 -9.58 -12.68 10.00
C PHE A 161 -8.84 -14.03 9.88
N PRO A 162 -8.95 -14.74 8.75
CA PRO A 162 -8.20 -15.96 8.53
C PRO A 162 -6.70 -15.71 8.59
N ALA A 163 -5.99 -16.58 9.31
CA ALA A 163 -4.54 -16.63 9.26
C ALA A 163 -4.06 -16.96 7.84
N PHE A 164 -2.92 -16.40 7.45
CA PHE A 164 -2.28 -16.70 6.17
C PHE A 164 -0.76 -16.77 6.34
N GLU A 165 -0.10 -17.48 5.42
CA GLU A 165 1.36 -17.59 5.41
C GLU A 165 2.02 -16.26 4.99
N ASP A 166 2.73 -15.63 5.91
CA ASP A 166 3.42 -14.33 5.75
C ASP A 166 4.96 -14.43 5.86
N ASN A 167 5.48 -15.65 5.75
CA ASN A 167 6.88 -16.06 5.96
C ASN A 167 7.30 -16.18 7.44
N GLY A 168 6.49 -15.74 8.40
CA GLY A 168 6.66 -16.03 9.83
C GLY A 168 7.76 -15.25 10.56
N ASP A 169 8.45 -14.32 9.90
CA ASP A 169 9.65 -13.67 10.46
C ASP A 169 9.35 -12.51 11.42
N ASN A 170 8.18 -11.87 11.32
CA ASN A 170 7.82 -10.72 12.15
C ASN A 170 6.29 -10.51 12.23
N PRO A 171 5.61 -11.06 13.26
CA PRO A 171 4.15 -10.93 13.41
C PRO A 171 3.69 -9.49 13.73
N HIS A 172 4.61 -8.60 14.10
CA HIS A 172 4.30 -7.20 14.45
C HIS A 172 4.57 -6.23 13.29
N ALA A 173 4.83 -6.76 12.09
CA ALA A 173 5.20 -5.94 10.94
C ALA A 173 4.04 -5.04 10.48
N PRO A 174 4.32 -3.79 10.07
CA PRO A 174 3.28 -2.84 9.66
C PRO A 174 2.36 -3.31 8.52
N PHE A 175 2.85 -4.20 7.66
CA PHE A 175 2.09 -4.71 6.53
C PHE A 175 1.11 -5.83 6.91
N LEU A 176 1.16 -6.33 8.15
CA LEU A 176 0.29 -7.39 8.69
C LEU A 176 -0.86 -6.87 9.53
N VAL A 177 -0.87 -5.58 9.87
CA VAL A 177 -1.94 -4.97 10.68
C VAL A 177 -3.30 -5.33 10.08
N GLU A 178 -4.17 -5.85 10.93
CA GLU A 178 -5.54 -6.21 10.58
C GLU A 178 -6.41 -4.95 10.46
N PRO A 179 -7.40 -4.91 9.55
CA PRO A 179 -8.36 -3.82 9.55
C PRO A 179 -9.25 -3.96 10.79
N SER A 180 -9.59 -2.84 11.41
CA SER A 180 -10.51 -2.78 12.55
C SER A 180 -11.34 -1.51 12.50
N ALA A 181 -12.54 -1.52 13.09
CA ALA A 181 -13.33 -0.30 13.26
C ALA A 181 -12.54 0.71 14.12
N TYR A 182 -11.82 0.21 15.12
CA TYR A 182 -10.96 0.99 16.01
C TYR A 182 -9.62 1.38 15.38
N LEU A 183 -9.43 1.31 14.06
CA LEU A 183 -8.12 1.57 13.46
C LEU A 183 -7.73 3.06 13.62
N THR A 184 -6.89 3.35 14.61
CA THR A 184 -6.29 4.68 14.80
C THR A 184 -4.80 4.64 14.48
N ASN A 185 -4.30 5.65 13.76
CA ASN A 185 -2.89 5.80 13.38
C ASN A 185 -2.27 4.50 12.81
N LEU A 186 -3.04 3.76 12.01
CA LEU A 186 -2.69 2.45 11.44
C LEU A 186 -2.31 1.37 12.47
N ASN A 187 -2.64 1.53 13.75
CA ASN A 187 -2.17 0.69 14.86
C ASN A 187 -0.64 0.59 14.96
N LEU A 188 0.07 1.63 14.53
CA LEU A 188 1.53 1.63 14.47
C LEU A 188 2.16 2.54 15.51
N MET A 189 3.17 2.00 16.18
CA MET A 189 4.11 2.74 17.00
C MET A 189 5.44 2.89 16.28
N HIS A 190 5.98 4.09 16.27
CA HIS A 190 7.30 4.39 15.73
C HIS A 190 8.33 4.44 16.85
N PHE A 191 9.22 3.47 16.89
CA PHE A 191 10.31 3.40 17.86
C PHE A 191 11.60 3.98 17.27
N GLN A 192 12.33 4.75 18.07
CA GLN A 192 13.56 5.41 17.66
C GLN A 192 14.62 5.28 18.75
N VAL A 193 15.87 5.07 18.34
CA VAL A 193 17.05 5.22 19.20
C VAL A 193 18.02 6.16 18.52
N ARG A 194 18.53 7.16 19.25
CA ARG A 194 19.58 8.07 18.79
C ARG A 194 20.79 7.96 19.72
N ALA A 195 21.99 8.00 19.14
CA ALA A 195 23.24 8.11 19.88
C ALA A 195 23.81 9.53 19.73
N ASP A 196 24.21 10.14 20.84
CA ASP A 196 24.90 11.41 20.90
C ASP A 196 25.94 11.43 22.05
N GLU A 197 26.50 12.59 22.36
CA GLU A 197 27.49 12.76 23.43
C GLU A 197 26.98 12.37 24.83
N ARG A 198 25.65 12.25 25.01
CA ARG A 198 25.00 11.84 26.26
C ARG A 198 24.75 10.32 26.32
N GLY A 199 25.16 9.56 25.30
CA GLY A 199 24.92 8.13 25.17
C GLY A 199 23.75 7.83 24.22
N THR A 200 22.98 6.78 24.51
CA THR A 200 21.81 6.41 23.70
C THR A 200 20.50 6.83 24.37
N GLN A 201 19.59 7.43 23.61
CA GLN A 201 18.24 7.73 24.07
C GLN A 201 17.23 7.07 23.14
N ALA A 202 16.19 6.50 23.73
CA ALA A 202 15.13 5.78 23.03
C ALA A 202 13.76 6.35 23.38
N TRP A 203 12.87 6.41 22.40
CA TRP A 203 11.50 6.87 22.58
C TRP A 203 10.57 6.26 21.53
N SER A 204 9.27 6.31 21.80
CA SER A 204 8.23 5.90 20.86
C SER A 204 7.34 7.09 20.47
N THR A 205 6.63 6.94 19.36
CA THR A 205 5.56 7.85 18.96
C THR A 205 4.39 7.02 18.41
N PRO A 206 3.18 7.08 19.01
CA PRO A 206 2.87 7.79 20.26
C PRO A 206 3.62 7.26 21.48
N SER A 207 3.68 8.07 22.54
CA SER A 207 4.20 7.66 23.86
C SER A 207 3.02 7.15 24.69
N LEU A 208 2.90 5.83 24.80
CA LEU A 208 1.81 5.17 25.53
C LEU A 208 2.33 4.63 26.86
N GLY A 209 1.57 4.79 27.94
CA GLY A 209 2.04 4.51 29.31
C GLY A 209 2.35 3.04 29.60
N GLU A 210 1.72 2.14 28.86
CA GLU A 210 1.88 0.69 28.94
C GLU A 210 3.05 0.16 28.10
N VAL A 211 3.68 1.01 27.28
CA VAL A 211 4.81 0.64 26.41
C VAL A 211 6.12 1.20 26.97
N VAL A 212 7.03 0.30 27.33
CA VAL A 212 8.34 0.62 27.91
C VAL A 212 9.43 0.20 26.93
N ILE A 213 10.49 1.00 26.80
CA ILE A 213 11.65 0.66 25.97
C ILE A 213 12.82 0.22 26.86
N ASP A 214 13.27 -1.02 26.72
CA ASP A 214 14.51 -1.55 27.32
C ASP A 214 15.67 -1.27 26.35
N ASN A 215 16.23 -0.06 26.43
CA ASN A 215 17.32 0.38 25.57
C ASN A 215 18.66 -0.22 26.02
N ARG A 216 19.16 -1.19 25.25
CA ARG A 216 20.48 -1.83 25.42
C ARG A 216 21.44 -1.52 24.27
N VAL A 217 21.17 -0.45 23.52
CA VAL A 217 22.04 -0.02 22.43
C VAL A 217 23.31 0.62 22.99
N VAL A 218 24.46 0.16 22.51
CA VAL A 218 25.77 0.68 22.89
C VAL A 218 26.16 1.81 21.93
N ALA A 219 26.43 2.99 22.49
CA ALA A 219 26.98 4.09 21.71
C ALA A 219 28.44 3.81 21.33
N THR A 220 28.78 3.99 20.06
CA THR A 220 30.17 3.90 19.56
C THR A 220 30.65 5.26 19.07
N ALA A 221 31.96 5.39 18.82
CA ALA A 221 32.53 6.62 18.28
C ALA A 221 31.87 7.00 16.93
N GLU A 222 31.91 8.29 16.58
CA GLU A 222 31.37 8.79 15.31
C GLU A 222 31.84 7.95 14.11
N GLY A 223 30.92 7.68 13.19
CA GLY A 223 31.16 6.78 12.06
C GLY A 223 29.96 6.67 11.13
N PRO A 224 30.07 5.87 10.06
CA PRO A 224 28.97 5.65 9.12
C PRO A 224 27.79 4.97 9.81
N CYS A 225 26.58 5.48 9.57
CA CYS A 225 25.40 4.93 10.20
C CYS A 225 25.09 3.51 9.69
N PRO A 226 24.88 2.54 10.60
CA PRO A 226 24.58 1.17 10.23
C PRO A 226 23.23 1.05 9.51
N SER A 227 23.08 -0.03 8.76
CA SER A 227 21.79 -0.39 8.17
C SER A 227 20.79 -0.78 9.28
N ARG A 228 19.49 -0.59 9.03
CA ARG A 228 18.43 -0.94 10.00
C ARG A 228 18.44 -2.42 10.43
N ARG A 229 18.96 -3.32 9.60
CA ARG A 229 19.00 -4.78 9.87
C ARG A 229 20.03 -5.17 10.94
N ASN A 230 20.84 -4.22 11.40
CA ASN A 230 21.86 -4.46 12.44
C ASN A 230 21.32 -4.28 13.87
N PHE A 231 20.02 -4.05 14.03
CA PHE A 231 19.36 -3.86 15.32
C PHE A 231 18.31 -4.94 15.51
N GLU A 232 18.28 -5.52 16.69
CA GLU A 232 17.25 -6.44 17.12
C GLU A 232 16.24 -5.68 17.97
N TRP A 233 14.98 -5.70 17.56
CA TRP A 233 13.85 -5.11 18.27
C TRP A 233 12.96 -6.26 18.74
N GLU A 234 13.05 -6.60 20.02
CA GLU A 234 12.35 -7.74 20.63
C GLU A 234 11.18 -7.20 21.48
N PRO A 235 9.92 -7.40 21.06
CA PRO A 235 8.76 -7.11 21.88
C PRO A 235 8.53 -8.22 22.91
N ILE A 236 8.32 -7.83 24.16
CA ILE A 236 8.02 -8.72 25.29
C ILE A 236 6.67 -8.29 25.85
N ILE A 237 5.65 -9.12 25.62
CA ILE A 237 4.28 -8.88 26.09
C ILE A 237 4.14 -9.52 27.48
N HIS A 238 3.72 -8.73 28.46
CA HIS A 238 3.53 -9.18 29.84
C HIS A 238 2.08 -9.60 30.09
N GLU A 239 1.83 -10.40 31.14
CA GLU A 239 0.49 -10.86 31.52
C GLU A 239 -0.47 -9.72 31.88
N ASP A 240 0.06 -8.58 32.33
CA ASP A 240 -0.69 -7.37 32.68
C ASP A 240 -0.93 -6.42 31.49
N HIS A 241 -0.75 -6.92 30.26
CA HIS A 241 -0.88 -6.18 29.00
C HIS A 241 0.14 -5.05 28.78
N ARG A 242 1.13 -4.87 29.66
CA ARG A 242 2.27 -4.00 29.34
C ARG A 242 3.13 -4.63 28.25
N VAL A 243 3.80 -3.80 27.48
CA VAL A 243 4.75 -4.23 26.45
C VAL A 243 6.10 -3.62 26.72
N THR A 244 7.14 -4.45 26.82
CA THR A 244 8.53 -3.99 26.84
C THR A 244 9.17 -4.25 25.49
N VAL A 245 9.61 -3.20 24.80
CA VAL A 245 10.38 -3.32 23.56
C VAL A 245 11.86 -3.23 23.91
N ARG A 246 12.55 -4.38 23.88
CA ARG A 246 14.00 -4.42 24.04
C ARG A 246 14.67 -4.14 22.70
N VAL A 247 15.68 -3.27 22.73
CA VAL A 247 16.48 -2.96 21.55
C VAL A 247 17.97 -3.14 21.85
N THR A 248 18.65 -3.93 21.03
CA THR A 248 20.09 -4.20 21.13
C THR A 248 20.80 -3.83 19.83
N GLY A 249 22.10 -3.53 19.93
CA GLY A 249 22.97 -3.20 18.79
C GLY A 249 24.01 -2.15 19.13
N GLU A 250 24.80 -1.78 18.13
CA GLU A 250 25.80 -0.71 18.23
C GLU A 250 25.40 0.47 17.33
N LEU A 251 25.47 1.69 17.87
CA LEU A 251 25.07 2.90 17.16
C LEU A 251 26.14 3.99 17.31
N PRO A 252 26.83 4.38 16.23
CA PRO A 252 27.76 5.50 16.23
C PRO A 252 27.09 6.80 16.67
N GLN A 253 27.82 7.64 17.40
CA GLN A 253 27.37 9.00 17.72
C GLN A 253 26.98 9.76 16.45
N GLY A 254 25.87 10.50 16.51
CA GLY A 254 25.26 11.20 15.38
C GLY A 254 24.25 10.37 14.58
N CYS A 255 24.20 9.04 14.79
CA CYS A 255 23.28 8.16 14.08
C CYS A 255 21.95 7.93 14.83
N ARG A 256 20.95 7.49 14.06
CA ARG A 256 19.63 7.08 14.55
C ARG A 256 19.20 5.78 13.88
N THR A 257 18.59 4.89 14.65
CA THR A 257 17.86 3.72 14.16
C THR A 257 16.36 3.85 14.47
N THR A 258 15.52 3.17 13.69
CA THR A 258 14.07 3.26 13.78
C THR A 258 13.41 1.97 13.31
N THR A 259 12.29 1.63 13.93
CA THR A 259 11.36 0.60 13.47
C THR A 259 9.91 1.03 13.69
N TYR A 260 8.99 0.44 12.91
CA TYR A 260 7.55 0.54 13.15
C TYR A 260 7.05 -0.84 13.57
N LEU A 261 6.26 -0.90 14.65
CA LEU A 261 5.69 -2.14 15.15
C LEU A 261 4.22 -1.94 15.53
N SER A 262 3.40 -2.96 15.30
CA SER A 262 2.03 -3.08 15.81
C SER A 262 2.04 -4.07 16.98
N LEU A 263 1.92 -3.56 18.21
CA LEU A 263 2.16 -4.34 19.44
C LEU A 263 0.93 -4.55 20.31
N LEU A 264 -0.06 -3.67 20.20
CA LEU A 264 -1.26 -3.67 21.03
C LEU A 264 -2.48 -4.08 20.19
N SER A 265 -3.53 -4.57 20.84
CA SER A 265 -4.84 -4.72 20.17
C SER A 265 -5.35 -3.35 19.73
N HIS A 266 -6.24 -3.32 18.74
CA HIS A 266 -6.75 -2.06 18.20
C HIS A 266 -7.51 -1.24 19.25
N GLU A 267 -8.23 -1.92 20.14
CA GLU A 267 -8.98 -1.33 21.25
C GLU A 267 -8.03 -0.73 22.28
N GLN A 268 -7.02 -1.51 22.72
CA GLN A 268 -6.01 -1.05 23.67
C GLN A 268 -5.22 0.14 23.11
N TYR A 269 -4.73 0.03 21.87
CA TYR A 269 -3.98 1.10 21.22
C TYR A 269 -4.80 2.39 21.11
N SER A 270 -6.06 2.29 20.68
CA SER A 270 -6.91 3.46 20.47
C SER A 270 -7.31 4.11 21.78
N ALA A 271 -7.68 3.33 22.79
CA ALA A 271 -8.00 3.85 24.11
C ALA A 271 -6.81 4.59 24.72
N SER A 272 -5.63 3.95 24.72
CA SER A 272 -4.39 4.53 25.24
C SER A 272 -3.96 5.77 24.47
N LEU A 273 -4.10 5.78 23.13
CA LEU A 273 -3.81 6.95 22.32
C LEU A 273 -4.73 8.12 22.69
N ILE A 274 -6.04 7.89 22.74
CA ILE A 274 -7.03 8.92 23.10
C ILE A 274 -6.77 9.44 24.51
N ARG A 275 -6.52 8.57 25.48
CA ARG A 275 -6.16 8.98 26.85
C ARG A 275 -4.89 9.80 26.91
N SER A 276 -3.84 9.38 26.20
CA SER A 276 -2.56 10.09 26.18
C SER A 276 -2.75 11.50 25.60
N LEU A 277 -3.50 11.63 24.51
CA LEU A 277 -3.81 12.93 23.90
C LEU A 277 -4.66 13.81 24.82
N LEU A 278 -5.70 13.26 25.47
CA LEU A 278 -6.51 13.99 26.45
C LEU A 278 -5.67 14.47 27.64
N ALA A 279 -4.78 13.62 28.17
CA ALA A 279 -3.89 13.97 29.26
C ALA A 279 -2.92 15.10 28.87
N ASP A 280 -2.32 15.02 27.67
CA ASP A 280 -1.46 16.08 27.12
C ASP A 280 -2.21 17.41 26.94
N LEU A 281 -3.51 17.34 26.65
CA LEU A 281 -4.40 18.51 26.54
C LEU A 281 -4.96 18.98 27.90
N GLY A 282 -4.59 18.32 29.00
CA GLY A 282 -5.04 18.67 30.35
C GLY A 282 -6.49 18.29 30.65
N VAL A 283 -7.02 17.25 30.00
CA VAL A 283 -8.34 16.65 30.25
C VAL A 283 -8.15 15.29 30.93
N VAL A 284 -8.68 15.13 32.14
CA VAL A 284 -8.56 13.88 32.91
C VAL A 284 -9.81 13.03 32.77
N VAL A 285 -9.66 11.78 32.33
CA VAL A 285 -10.72 10.77 32.35
C VAL A 285 -10.54 9.88 33.59
N SER A 286 -11.54 9.87 34.48
CA SER A 286 -11.41 9.24 35.81
C SER A 286 -11.76 7.75 35.82
N GLY A 287 -12.62 7.29 34.92
CA GLY A 287 -12.98 5.89 34.75
C GLY A 287 -11.99 5.11 33.88
N GLY A 288 -12.32 3.83 33.64
CA GLY A 288 -11.53 2.88 32.85
C GLY A 288 -11.83 2.93 31.36
N ASP A 289 -11.16 2.05 30.61
CA ASP A 289 -11.39 1.83 29.18
C ASP A 289 -12.26 0.60 28.99
N LEU A 290 -13.36 0.77 28.27
CA LEU A 290 -14.34 -0.29 28.02
C LEU A 290 -14.68 -0.34 26.54
N ASN A 291 -14.99 -1.53 26.04
CA ASN A 291 -15.65 -1.69 24.74
C ASN A 291 -17.15 -1.79 24.97
N GLY A 292 -17.94 -1.08 24.18
CA GLY A 292 -19.40 -1.09 24.33
C GLY A 292 -20.11 -0.34 23.22
N VAL A 293 -21.39 -0.64 23.03
CA VAL A 293 -22.22 0.05 22.04
C VAL A 293 -22.68 1.39 22.63
N THR A 294 -22.58 2.45 21.84
CA THR A 294 -23.04 3.78 22.22
C THR A 294 -24.57 3.81 22.32
N PRO A 295 -25.16 4.22 23.46
CA PRO A 295 -26.61 4.35 23.62
C PRO A 295 -27.25 5.25 22.55
N GLU A 296 -28.49 4.94 22.18
CA GLU A 296 -29.24 5.72 21.17
C GLU A 296 -29.50 7.17 21.61
N ASP A 297 -29.64 7.39 22.92
CA ASP A 297 -29.88 8.71 23.52
C ASP A 297 -28.58 9.47 23.88
N ALA A 298 -27.41 8.89 23.60
CA ALA A 298 -26.13 9.57 23.78
C ALA A 298 -26.04 10.81 22.89
N ARG A 299 -25.60 11.93 23.47
CA ARG A 299 -25.52 13.21 22.80
C ARG A 299 -24.16 13.39 22.14
N LEU A 300 -24.14 13.71 20.85
CA LEU A 300 -22.93 14.10 20.13
C LEU A 300 -22.29 15.34 20.79
N VAL A 301 -21.00 15.24 21.10
CA VAL A 301 -20.18 16.33 21.63
C VAL A 301 -19.34 16.94 20.51
N MET A 302 -18.66 16.09 19.74
CA MET A 302 -17.79 16.47 18.62
C MET A 302 -17.65 15.30 17.64
N LYS A 303 -17.20 15.61 16.43
CA LYS A 303 -17.01 14.64 15.34
C LYS A 303 -15.70 14.97 14.62
N THR A 304 -15.00 13.94 14.16
CA THR A 304 -13.93 14.08 13.16
C THR A 304 -14.33 13.36 11.88
N THR A 305 -14.16 14.02 10.75
CA THR A 305 -14.46 13.49 9.41
C THR A 305 -13.16 13.30 8.65
N SER A 306 -13.02 12.18 7.95
CA SER A 306 -11.84 11.87 7.15
C SER A 306 -11.68 12.81 5.95
N PRO A 307 -10.49 12.88 5.32
CA PRO A 307 -10.41 13.27 3.92
C PRO A 307 -11.26 12.35 3.03
N ASP A 308 -11.53 12.78 1.81
CA ASP A 308 -12.36 12.04 0.85
C ASP A 308 -11.74 10.69 0.40
N LEU A 309 -12.58 9.85 -0.20
CA LEU A 309 -12.17 8.55 -0.75
C LEU A 309 -11.06 8.69 -1.80
N VAL A 310 -11.04 9.74 -2.62
CA VAL A 310 -9.97 9.98 -3.60
C VAL A 310 -8.60 10.09 -2.91
N THR A 311 -8.55 10.80 -1.77
CA THR A 311 -7.35 10.91 -0.94
C THR A 311 -6.96 9.55 -0.36
N MET A 312 -7.92 8.76 0.13
CA MET A 312 -7.65 7.41 0.66
C MET A 312 -7.11 6.47 -0.41
N VAL A 313 -7.72 6.45 -1.60
CA VAL A 313 -7.30 5.64 -2.75
C VAL A 313 -5.87 6.01 -3.17
N ARG A 314 -5.53 7.30 -3.15
CA ARG A 314 -4.15 7.77 -3.37
C ARG A 314 -3.17 7.18 -2.36
N ASP A 315 -3.45 7.26 -1.08
CA ASP A 315 -2.54 6.75 -0.06
C ASP A 315 -2.41 5.22 -0.11
N ILE A 316 -3.51 4.52 -0.37
CA ILE A 316 -3.53 3.06 -0.60
C ILE A 316 -2.61 2.72 -1.78
N ASN A 317 -2.75 3.38 -2.92
CA ASN A 317 -2.04 2.99 -4.14
C ASN A 317 -0.58 3.47 -4.18
N LYS A 318 -0.28 4.67 -3.67
CA LYS A 318 1.10 5.22 -3.60
C LYS A 318 1.99 4.43 -2.67
N TRP A 319 1.50 4.14 -1.47
CA TRP A 319 2.28 3.49 -0.41
C TRP A 319 1.98 1.99 -0.29
N SER A 320 1.04 1.48 -1.09
CA SER A 320 0.64 0.08 -1.10
C SER A 320 0.13 -0.41 0.26
N SER A 321 -0.60 0.43 0.99
CA SER A 321 -1.06 0.14 2.36
C SER A 321 -2.05 -1.03 2.37
N ASN A 322 -1.68 -2.12 3.04
CA ASN A 322 -2.51 -3.32 3.15
C ASN A 322 -3.72 -3.08 4.05
N VAL A 323 -3.49 -2.55 5.26
CA VAL A 323 -4.55 -2.30 6.24
C VAL A 323 -5.61 -1.34 5.70
N MET A 324 -5.20 -0.28 4.99
CA MET A 324 -6.16 0.66 4.38
C MET A 324 -6.96 0.02 3.24
N ALA A 325 -6.35 -0.84 2.42
CA ALA A 325 -7.08 -1.55 1.36
C ALA A 325 -8.07 -2.57 1.94
N ARG A 326 -7.66 -3.29 3.00
CA ARG A 326 -8.54 -4.21 3.73
C ARG A 326 -9.68 -3.45 4.42
N GLN A 327 -9.39 -2.26 4.97
CA GLN A 327 -10.42 -1.39 5.54
C GLN A 327 -11.43 -0.93 4.48
N LEU A 328 -10.94 -0.52 3.32
CA LEU A 328 -11.81 -0.10 2.23
C LEU A 328 -12.72 -1.23 1.74
N LEU A 329 -12.22 -2.48 1.72
CA LEU A 329 -13.06 -3.65 1.43
C LEU A 329 -14.16 -3.84 2.48
N LEU A 330 -13.85 -3.71 3.77
CA LEU A 330 -14.85 -3.77 4.83
C LEU A 330 -15.87 -2.64 4.71
N THR A 331 -15.44 -1.43 4.34
CA THR A 331 -16.35 -0.29 4.13
C THR A 331 -17.32 -0.57 2.98
N ILE A 332 -16.83 -1.12 1.84
CA ILE A 332 -17.73 -1.55 0.75
C ILE A 332 -18.77 -2.54 1.27
N GLY A 333 -18.34 -3.50 2.11
CA GLY A 333 -19.23 -4.46 2.75
C GLY A 333 -20.25 -3.81 3.67
N ALA A 334 -19.82 -3.05 4.66
CA ALA A 334 -20.67 -2.44 5.68
C ALA A 334 -21.76 -1.54 5.08
N GLU A 335 -21.42 -0.78 4.02
CA GLU A 335 -22.34 0.11 3.32
C GLU A 335 -23.34 -0.63 2.40
N ASN A 336 -23.09 -1.92 2.09
CA ASN A 336 -23.88 -2.70 1.13
C ASN A 336 -24.27 -4.10 1.67
N ARG A 337 -24.17 -4.29 2.99
CA ARG A 337 -24.47 -5.55 3.68
C ARG A 337 -25.96 -5.82 3.62
N GLN A 338 -26.33 -7.05 3.25
CA GLN A 338 -27.71 -7.53 3.29
C GLN A 338 -28.09 -7.98 4.71
N GLU A 339 -29.38 -8.05 5.02
CA GLU A 339 -29.87 -8.35 6.38
C GLU A 339 -29.40 -9.71 6.93
N ASP A 340 -29.12 -10.68 6.04
CA ASP A 340 -28.67 -12.04 6.38
C ASP A 340 -27.14 -12.20 6.37
N GLU A 341 -26.40 -11.15 6.03
CA GLU A 341 -24.94 -11.14 6.06
C GLU A 341 -24.44 -10.64 7.41
N SER A 342 -23.46 -11.33 8.01
CA SER A 342 -22.83 -10.96 9.29
C SER A 342 -21.32 -10.76 9.19
N ASP A 343 -20.79 -10.68 7.96
CA ASP A 343 -19.37 -10.51 7.67
C ASP A 343 -19.18 -9.54 6.49
N ASP A 344 -18.74 -8.32 6.80
CA ASP A 344 -18.51 -7.25 5.83
C ASP A 344 -17.41 -7.61 4.82
N ARG A 345 -16.54 -8.58 5.12
CA ARG A 345 -15.57 -9.09 4.14
C ARG A 345 -16.29 -9.81 3.00
N VAL A 346 -17.23 -10.69 3.36
CA VAL A 346 -18.01 -11.48 2.41
C VAL A 346 -18.91 -10.56 1.60
N ALA A 347 -19.62 -9.64 2.27
CA ALA A 347 -20.45 -8.64 1.60
C ALA A 347 -19.63 -7.77 0.64
N GLY A 348 -18.47 -7.27 1.07
CA GLY A 348 -17.59 -6.45 0.23
C GLY A 348 -17.07 -7.19 -1.00
N ILE A 349 -16.68 -8.47 -0.85
CA ILE A 349 -16.25 -9.31 -1.97
C ILE A 349 -17.39 -9.57 -2.95
N ARG A 350 -18.60 -9.88 -2.45
CA ARG A 350 -19.80 -10.05 -3.28
C ARG A 350 -20.06 -8.81 -4.11
N VAL A 351 -20.07 -7.64 -3.48
CA VAL A 351 -20.31 -6.35 -4.16
C VAL A 351 -19.28 -6.11 -5.26
N ILE A 352 -18.01 -6.44 -5.04
CA ILE A 352 -16.97 -6.31 -6.07
C ILE A 352 -17.23 -7.29 -7.23
N TYR A 353 -17.64 -8.54 -6.96
CA TYR A 353 -18.00 -9.48 -8.03
C TYR A 353 -19.20 -8.99 -8.84
N ASP A 354 -20.28 -8.59 -8.19
CA ASP A 354 -21.47 -8.02 -8.85
C ASP A 354 -21.08 -6.81 -9.72
N TRP A 355 -20.22 -5.93 -9.20
CA TRP A 355 -19.69 -4.77 -9.91
C TRP A 355 -18.87 -5.15 -11.15
N LEU A 356 -18.01 -6.17 -11.07
CA LEU A 356 -17.22 -6.68 -12.20
C LEU A 356 -18.13 -7.31 -13.28
N GLU A 357 -19.08 -8.14 -12.87
CA GLU A 357 -19.98 -8.86 -13.78
C GLU A 357 -20.92 -7.92 -14.51
N ASN A 358 -21.42 -6.88 -13.84
CA ASN A 358 -22.22 -5.82 -14.46
C ASN A 358 -21.45 -5.03 -15.53
N LYS A 359 -20.12 -5.05 -15.51
CA LYS A 359 -19.26 -4.48 -16.55
C LYS A 359 -18.92 -5.47 -17.67
N GLY A 360 -19.41 -6.71 -17.59
CA GLY A 360 -19.11 -7.78 -18.53
C GLY A 360 -17.72 -8.39 -18.35
N ILE A 361 -17.06 -8.16 -17.21
CA ILE A 361 -15.77 -8.77 -16.89
C ILE A 361 -16.04 -10.19 -16.37
N ASN A 362 -15.47 -11.19 -17.02
CA ASN A 362 -15.58 -12.58 -16.58
C ASN A 362 -14.82 -12.78 -15.26
N THR A 363 -15.53 -13.13 -14.20
CA THR A 363 -15.00 -13.38 -12.85
C THR A 363 -14.59 -14.84 -12.62
N ALA A 364 -14.79 -15.73 -13.59
CA ALA A 364 -14.44 -17.15 -13.45
C ALA A 364 -12.98 -17.35 -13.05
N GLY A 365 -12.76 -18.10 -11.97
CA GLY A 365 -11.44 -18.39 -11.41
C GLY A 365 -10.76 -17.24 -10.67
N MET A 366 -11.34 -16.04 -10.68
CA MET A 366 -10.88 -14.93 -9.84
C MET A 366 -11.07 -15.30 -8.37
N VAL A 367 -10.08 -14.92 -7.54
CA VAL A 367 -10.14 -15.08 -6.09
C VAL A 367 -9.75 -13.76 -5.46
N ILE A 368 -10.73 -13.06 -4.90
CA ILE A 368 -10.55 -11.90 -4.04
C ILE A 368 -10.63 -12.39 -2.59
N ASP A 369 -9.58 -12.16 -1.82
CA ASP A 369 -9.42 -12.65 -0.45
C ASP A 369 -9.68 -11.55 0.59
N ASN A 370 -8.86 -10.51 0.58
CA ASN A 370 -8.86 -9.41 1.53
C ASN A 370 -8.70 -8.05 0.84
N GLY A 371 -8.77 -8.01 -0.50
CA GLY A 371 -8.66 -6.80 -1.32
C GLY A 371 -7.25 -6.19 -1.40
N ALA A 372 -6.33 -6.57 -0.51
CA ALA A 372 -4.96 -6.08 -0.52
C ALA A 372 -4.03 -6.91 -1.40
N GLY A 373 -4.37 -8.17 -1.70
CA GLY A 373 -3.47 -9.11 -2.37
C GLY A 373 -2.27 -9.45 -1.49
N LEU A 374 -2.54 -9.61 -0.19
CA LEU A 374 -1.55 -9.95 0.83
C LEU A 374 -1.35 -11.46 0.95
N THR A 375 -2.38 -12.27 0.68
CA THR A 375 -2.25 -13.73 0.76
C THR A 375 -1.72 -14.32 -0.55
N ARG A 376 -1.23 -15.57 -0.46
CA ARG A 376 -0.84 -16.38 -1.62
C ARG A 376 -2.05 -16.98 -2.36
N HIS A 377 -3.28 -16.75 -1.91
CA HIS A 377 -4.50 -17.32 -2.49
C HIS A 377 -5.15 -16.44 -3.56
N GLY A 378 -4.96 -15.12 -3.49
CA GLY A 378 -5.57 -14.21 -4.47
C GLY A 378 -5.22 -14.60 -5.91
N ARG A 379 -6.19 -14.59 -6.82
CA ARG A 379 -6.00 -14.96 -8.24
C ARG A 379 -6.72 -13.98 -9.15
N ILE A 380 -6.02 -13.50 -10.17
CA ILE A 380 -6.61 -12.81 -11.34
C ILE A 380 -5.83 -13.22 -12.58
N THR A 381 -6.41 -13.04 -13.75
CA THR A 381 -5.71 -13.12 -15.04
C THR A 381 -5.20 -11.73 -15.46
N ALA A 382 -4.17 -11.67 -16.30
CA ALA A 382 -3.71 -10.39 -16.84
C ALA A 382 -4.78 -9.74 -17.72
N ARG A 383 -5.60 -10.55 -18.41
CA ARG A 383 -6.75 -10.08 -19.19
C ARG A 383 -7.80 -9.39 -18.31
N GLN A 384 -8.20 -10.01 -17.20
CA GLN A 384 -9.13 -9.41 -16.23
C GLN A 384 -8.60 -8.07 -15.73
N GLY A 385 -7.32 -8.03 -15.31
CA GLY A 385 -6.69 -6.79 -14.85
C GLY A 385 -6.67 -5.69 -15.93
N ALA A 386 -6.36 -6.04 -17.18
CA ALA A 386 -6.34 -5.07 -18.27
C ALA A 386 -7.75 -4.55 -18.60
N GLN A 387 -8.77 -5.41 -18.60
CA GLN A 387 -10.17 -5.00 -18.77
C GLN A 387 -10.61 -4.04 -17.66
N ILE A 388 -10.24 -4.30 -16.40
CA ILE A 388 -10.51 -3.39 -15.28
C ILE A 388 -9.88 -2.01 -15.54
N LEU A 389 -8.64 -1.96 -16.04
CA LEU A 389 -7.97 -0.70 -16.40
C LEU A 389 -8.61 0.00 -17.60
N GLU A 390 -9.09 -0.73 -18.61
CA GLU A 390 -9.86 -0.17 -19.73
C GLU A 390 -11.18 0.44 -19.26
N HIS A 391 -11.90 -0.23 -18.35
CA HIS A 391 -13.10 0.35 -17.73
C HIS A 391 -12.77 1.58 -16.91
N ALA A 392 -11.68 1.55 -16.13
CA ALA A 392 -11.23 2.70 -15.36
C ALA A 392 -10.90 3.90 -16.25
N TRP A 393 -10.20 3.68 -17.37
CA TRP A 393 -9.87 4.71 -18.36
C TRP A 393 -11.10 5.40 -18.93
N ASN A 394 -12.16 4.63 -19.20
CA ASN A 394 -13.41 5.15 -19.75
C ASN A 394 -14.40 5.66 -18.68
N SER A 395 -14.06 5.54 -17.39
CA SER A 395 -14.91 5.99 -16.29
C SER A 395 -14.78 7.49 -16.01
N ALA A 396 -15.77 8.05 -15.32
CA ALA A 396 -15.72 9.41 -14.79
C ALA A 396 -14.59 9.61 -13.76
N TYR A 397 -14.11 8.52 -13.14
CA TYR A 397 -13.08 8.53 -12.10
C TYR A 397 -11.69 8.13 -12.61
N SER A 398 -11.49 8.15 -13.94
CA SER A 398 -10.20 7.84 -14.59
C SER A 398 -9.06 8.67 -14.02
N ALA A 399 -9.27 9.99 -13.89
CA ALA A 399 -8.28 10.91 -13.35
C ALA A 399 -7.91 10.58 -11.89
N ASP A 400 -8.88 10.28 -11.04
CA ASP A 400 -8.69 9.96 -9.63
C ASP A 400 -7.87 8.67 -9.45
N LEU A 401 -8.28 7.60 -10.15
CA LEU A 401 -7.55 6.32 -10.09
C LEU A 401 -6.14 6.45 -10.67
N MET A 402 -5.96 7.11 -11.80
CA MET A 402 -4.63 7.34 -12.38
C MET A 402 -3.75 8.18 -11.46
N ALA A 403 -4.30 9.26 -10.88
CA ALA A 403 -3.58 10.13 -9.96
C ALA A 403 -3.08 9.38 -8.72
N SER A 404 -3.84 8.37 -8.28
CA SER A 404 -3.53 7.53 -7.12
C SER A 404 -2.29 6.64 -7.29
N MET A 405 -1.93 6.26 -8.53
CA MET A 405 -0.86 5.29 -8.78
C MET A 405 0.55 5.92 -8.76
N PRO A 406 1.58 5.19 -8.27
CA PRO A 406 2.99 5.62 -8.32
C PRO A 406 3.47 6.03 -9.71
N ILE A 407 4.26 7.10 -9.79
CA ILE A 407 4.80 7.63 -11.04
C ILE A 407 6.21 7.08 -11.26
N ILE A 408 6.50 6.60 -12.47
CA ILE A 408 7.80 6.04 -12.85
C ILE A 408 8.93 7.01 -12.51
N ALA A 409 9.95 6.49 -11.82
CA ALA A 409 11.17 7.19 -11.37
C ALA A 409 10.95 8.39 -10.42
N MET A 410 9.72 8.68 -9.98
CA MET A 410 9.40 9.89 -9.22
C MET A 410 8.90 9.61 -7.80
N ASP A 411 7.88 8.75 -7.62
CA ASP A 411 7.26 8.57 -6.31
C ASP A 411 6.77 7.14 -6.02
N GLY A 412 6.32 6.93 -4.77
CA GLY A 412 5.79 5.66 -4.29
C GLY A 412 6.75 4.48 -4.55
N THR A 413 6.16 3.33 -4.86
CA THR A 413 6.93 2.10 -5.14
C THR A 413 7.66 2.11 -6.49
N MET A 414 7.42 3.12 -7.34
CA MET A 414 8.12 3.30 -8.61
C MET A 414 9.26 4.32 -8.54
N ALA A 415 9.44 5.01 -7.41
CA ALA A 415 10.41 6.11 -7.25
C ALA A 415 11.84 5.72 -7.64
N ARG A 416 12.23 4.45 -7.48
CA ARG A 416 13.58 3.93 -7.78
C ARG A 416 13.65 3.03 -9.01
N ARG A 417 12.54 2.81 -9.71
CA ARG A 417 12.45 1.95 -10.90
C ARG A 417 12.55 2.79 -12.17
N LEU A 418 13.23 2.25 -13.19
CA LEU A 418 13.43 2.90 -14.50
C LEU A 418 14.05 4.31 -14.45
N ARG A 419 14.90 4.58 -13.44
CA ARG A 419 15.68 5.82 -13.39
C ARG A 419 16.72 5.85 -14.50
N ASN A 420 16.97 7.02 -15.06
CA ASN A 420 17.99 7.23 -16.10
C ASN A 420 17.73 6.41 -17.37
N THR A 421 16.49 5.95 -17.61
CA THR A 421 16.12 5.25 -18.84
C THR A 421 15.32 6.11 -19.81
N GLY A 422 15.01 7.37 -19.45
CA GLY A 422 14.13 8.25 -20.21
C GLY A 422 12.63 7.99 -20.00
N MET A 423 12.27 7.23 -18.95
CA MET A 423 10.88 6.88 -18.61
C MET A 423 10.30 7.76 -17.48
N ASP A 424 11.05 8.75 -17.02
CA ASP A 424 10.69 9.60 -15.88
C ASP A 424 9.34 10.30 -16.14
N GLY A 425 8.32 9.96 -15.36
CA GLY A 425 6.97 10.53 -15.52
C GLY A 425 6.10 9.88 -16.61
N GLU A 426 6.64 8.94 -17.40
CA GLU A 426 5.97 8.36 -18.56
C GLU A 426 4.95 7.25 -18.21
N GLY A 427 4.77 6.95 -16.93
CA GLY A 427 3.80 5.97 -16.49
C GLY A 427 3.37 6.11 -15.04
N ARG A 428 2.18 5.56 -14.76
CA ARG A 428 1.50 5.50 -13.47
C ARG A 428 1.17 4.05 -13.18
N ILE A 429 1.95 3.41 -12.33
CA ILE A 429 2.01 1.95 -12.18
C ILE A 429 1.89 1.56 -10.72
N LYS A 430 0.87 0.77 -10.39
CA LYS A 430 0.79 0.02 -9.14
C LYS A 430 1.69 -1.21 -9.24
N THR A 431 2.45 -1.46 -8.17
CA THR A 431 3.31 -2.65 -8.06
C THR A 431 2.73 -3.68 -7.09
N GLY A 432 3.09 -4.96 -7.29
CA GLY A 432 2.91 -6.02 -6.31
C GLY A 432 4.21 -6.77 -6.03
N TYR A 433 4.38 -7.16 -4.77
CA TYR A 433 5.56 -7.83 -4.25
C TYR A 433 5.13 -8.82 -3.17
N LEU A 434 5.44 -10.10 -3.37
CA LEU A 434 5.51 -11.15 -2.34
C LEU A 434 6.80 -11.94 -2.61
N GLU A 435 7.19 -12.89 -1.76
CA GLU A 435 8.42 -13.68 -1.96
C GLU A 435 8.57 -14.21 -3.40
N ASN A 436 7.53 -14.92 -3.88
CA ASN A 436 7.50 -15.56 -5.20
C ASN A 436 6.64 -14.81 -6.24
N VAL A 437 6.32 -13.54 -5.97
CA VAL A 437 5.45 -12.74 -6.84
C VAL A 437 6.06 -11.37 -7.12
N ARG A 438 6.11 -10.99 -8.39
CA ARG A 438 6.31 -9.60 -8.84
C ARG A 438 5.18 -9.26 -9.79
N SER A 439 4.62 -8.06 -9.68
CA SER A 439 3.60 -7.61 -10.61
C SER A 439 3.60 -6.10 -10.80
N ILE A 440 3.05 -5.67 -11.94
CA ILE A 440 2.76 -4.29 -12.30
C ILE A 440 1.37 -4.22 -12.93
N ALA A 441 0.64 -3.14 -12.65
CA ALA A 441 -0.60 -2.81 -13.33
C ALA A 441 -0.76 -1.29 -13.37
N GLY A 442 -1.22 -0.74 -14.49
CA GLY A 442 -1.51 0.69 -14.60
C GLY A 442 -1.41 1.19 -16.03
N PHE A 443 -0.98 2.44 -16.17
CA PHE A 443 -0.94 3.13 -17.45
C PHE A 443 0.48 3.58 -17.78
N THR A 444 0.92 3.38 -19.02
CA THR A 444 2.20 3.91 -19.52
C THR A 444 1.98 4.55 -20.87
N ARG A 445 2.76 5.58 -21.18
CA ARG A 445 2.72 6.27 -22.46
C ARG A 445 3.84 5.76 -23.36
N ASP A 446 3.61 5.73 -24.67
CA ASP A 446 4.64 5.45 -25.67
C ASP A 446 5.19 6.71 -26.37
N SER A 447 6.23 6.52 -27.18
CA SER A 447 6.87 7.60 -27.95
C SER A 447 5.94 8.26 -28.98
N ASN A 448 4.81 7.63 -29.31
CA ASN A 448 3.77 8.18 -30.18
C ASN A 448 2.64 8.87 -29.38
N ASN A 449 2.81 9.03 -28.06
CA ASN A 449 1.85 9.59 -27.13
C ASN A 449 0.57 8.74 -26.97
N THR A 450 0.59 7.47 -27.38
CA THR A 450 -0.47 6.50 -27.05
C THR A 450 -0.32 6.10 -25.59
N THR A 451 -1.42 6.13 -24.85
CA THR A 451 -1.52 5.55 -23.51
C THR A 451 -1.91 4.09 -23.61
N TRP A 452 -1.21 3.25 -22.88
CA TRP A 452 -1.43 1.82 -22.80
C TRP A 452 -1.88 1.45 -21.39
N ALA A 453 -2.98 0.70 -21.28
CA ALA A 453 -3.24 -0.10 -20.10
C ALA A 453 -2.28 -1.30 -20.13
N VAL A 454 -1.57 -1.55 -19.04
CA VAL A 454 -0.59 -2.64 -18.94
C VAL A 454 -0.77 -3.38 -17.63
N VAL A 455 -0.81 -4.71 -17.72
CA VAL A 455 -0.75 -5.63 -16.59
C VAL A 455 0.32 -6.66 -16.88
N GLY A 456 1.23 -6.87 -15.93
CA GLY A 456 2.26 -7.89 -15.99
C GLY A 456 2.42 -8.56 -14.64
N MET A 457 2.43 -9.89 -14.62
CA MET A 457 2.58 -10.70 -13.42
C MET A 457 3.65 -11.75 -13.67
N VAL A 458 4.54 -11.90 -12.68
CA VAL A 458 5.54 -12.96 -12.62
C VAL A 458 5.32 -13.74 -11.33
N ASN A 459 5.05 -15.03 -11.46
CA ASN A 459 4.96 -15.98 -10.35
C ASN A 459 6.07 -17.00 -10.55
N ASN A 460 7.13 -16.91 -9.74
CA ASN A 460 8.32 -17.75 -9.88
C ASN A 460 9.01 -17.93 -8.53
N ASP A 461 9.73 -19.02 -8.34
CA ASP A 461 10.50 -19.29 -7.12
C ASP A 461 11.99 -19.47 -7.45
N PRO A 462 12.87 -18.48 -7.18
CA PRO A 462 12.57 -17.14 -6.67
C PRO A 462 12.13 -16.15 -7.76
N ALA A 463 11.30 -15.16 -7.40
CA ALA A 463 10.82 -14.12 -8.32
C ALA A 463 11.76 -12.91 -8.49
N TRP A 464 13.01 -12.99 -8.02
CA TRP A 464 13.96 -11.87 -7.98
C TRP A 464 14.16 -11.13 -9.33
N ASN A 465 14.32 -11.87 -10.42
CA ASN A 465 14.46 -11.30 -11.77
C ASN A 465 13.14 -10.81 -12.38
N GLY A 466 11.99 -11.13 -11.76
CA GLY A 466 10.67 -10.75 -12.25
C GLY A 466 10.51 -9.24 -12.36
N GLN A 467 11.10 -8.45 -11.45
CA GLN A 467 11.02 -7.00 -11.55
C GLN A 467 11.68 -6.47 -12.84
N ALA A 468 12.85 -6.99 -13.21
CA ALA A 468 13.56 -6.57 -14.41
C ALA A 468 12.78 -6.93 -15.69
N VAL A 469 12.11 -8.10 -15.71
CA VAL A 469 11.20 -8.50 -16.79
C VAL A 469 10.03 -7.52 -16.91
N LEU A 470 9.41 -7.17 -15.80
CA LEU A 470 8.28 -6.23 -15.80
C LEU A 470 8.68 -4.80 -16.19
N ASP A 471 9.84 -4.33 -15.72
CA ASP A 471 10.42 -3.04 -16.13
C ASP A 471 10.74 -3.04 -17.64
N ARG A 472 11.18 -4.18 -18.18
CA ARG A 472 11.44 -4.32 -19.62
C ARG A 472 10.17 -4.21 -20.46
N ILE A 473 9.02 -4.69 -19.97
CA ILE A 473 7.72 -4.51 -20.65
C ILE A 473 7.42 -3.02 -20.80
N LEU A 474 7.50 -2.26 -19.70
CA LEU A 474 7.22 -0.82 -19.69
C LEU A 474 8.17 -0.06 -20.62
N TYR A 475 9.47 -0.34 -20.52
CA TYR A 475 10.49 0.25 -21.38
C TYR A 475 10.24 -0.08 -22.86
N SER A 476 9.92 -1.33 -23.18
CA SER A 476 9.69 -1.78 -24.56
C SER A 476 8.41 -1.20 -25.13
N LEU A 477 7.33 -1.09 -24.35
CA LEU A 477 6.11 -0.39 -24.77
C LEU A 477 6.42 1.07 -25.09
N HIS A 478 7.23 1.75 -24.27
CA HIS A 478 7.49 3.16 -24.47
C HIS A 478 8.30 3.45 -25.75
N PHE A 479 9.43 2.76 -25.93
CA PHE A 479 10.37 3.05 -27.01
C PHE A 479 10.12 2.24 -28.28
N ARG A 480 9.41 1.12 -28.19
CA ARG A 480 9.14 0.20 -29.30
C ARG A 480 7.71 -0.32 -29.21
N PRO A 481 6.70 0.56 -29.20
CA PRO A 481 5.32 0.13 -29.09
C PRO A 481 4.95 -0.79 -30.25
N PRO A 482 4.14 -1.83 -30.01
CA PRO A 482 3.64 -2.72 -31.05
C PRO A 482 2.55 -2.00 -31.84
N THR A 483 2.97 -1.09 -32.71
CA THR A 483 2.13 -0.40 -33.68
C THR A 483 2.18 -1.15 -34.99
N GLY A 484 1.03 -1.50 -35.56
CA GLY A 484 0.98 -2.04 -36.92
C GLY A 484 1.49 -0.99 -37.91
N THR A 485 2.73 -1.11 -38.38
CA THR A 485 3.25 -0.28 -39.48
C THR A 485 3.52 -1.14 -40.72
N ALA A 486 2.72 -0.86 -41.75
CA ALA A 486 3.00 -0.96 -43.18
C ALA A 486 3.51 -2.30 -43.76
N ILE A 487 2.60 -3.26 -43.96
CA ILE A 487 2.74 -4.25 -45.05
C ILE A 487 1.44 -4.24 -45.87
N SER A 488 1.30 -3.29 -46.82
CA SER A 488 0.49 -3.42 -48.05
C SER A 488 0.45 -2.15 -48.91
N HIS A 489 1.59 -1.50 -49.15
CA HIS A 489 1.79 -0.80 -50.42
C HIS A 489 3.03 -1.36 -51.10
N ALA A 490 2.93 -2.63 -51.49
CA ALA A 490 3.66 -3.05 -52.69
C ALA A 490 3.07 -2.20 -53.83
N ALA A 491 3.84 -1.21 -54.28
CA ALA A 491 3.58 -0.58 -55.56
C ALA A 491 3.44 -1.73 -56.58
N SER A 492 2.24 -1.87 -57.13
CA SER A 492 2.03 -2.70 -58.31
C SER A 492 2.98 -2.17 -59.37
N GLY A 493 4.08 -2.89 -59.59
CA GLY A 493 4.94 -2.66 -60.73
C GLY A 493 4.09 -2.71 -61.97
N THR A 494 3.88 -1.55 -62.59
CA THR A 494 3.37 -1.43 -63.94
C THR A 494 4.42 -2.02 -64.87
N SER A 495 4.22 -3.30 -65.20
CA SER A 495 4.73 -3.92 -66.40
C SER A 495 3.97 -3.35 -67.58
N GLU A 496 4.46 -2.25 -68.16
CA GLU A 496 4.20 -1.94 -69.57
C GLU A 496 5.52 -1.95 -70.34
N THR A 497 5.86 -3.15 -70.81
CA THR A 497 6.72 -3.33 -71.96
C THR A 497 5.96 -2.89 -73.21
N SER A 498 6.52 -1.89 -73.89
CA SER A 498 6.19 -1.51 -75.26
C SER A 498 6.38 -2.68 -76.24
N ILE A 499 5.42 -2.96 -77.13
CA ILE A 499 5.68 -3.39 -78.52
C ILE A 499 4.51 -2.93 -79.43
N GLN A 500 4.90 -2.12 -80.43
CA GLN A 500 4.29 -1.73 -81.72
C GLN A 500 2.87 -1.13 -81.79
#